data_AF-A0A916DMP9-F1
#
_entry.id   AF-A0A916DMP9-F1
#
_cell.length_a   1.000
_cell.length_b   1.000
_cell.length_c   1.000
_cell.angle_alpha   90.00
_cell.angle_beta   90.00
_cell.angle_gamma   90.00
#
_symmetry.space_group_name_H-M   'P 1'
#
loop_
_entity.id
_entity.type
_entity.pdbx_description
1 polymer ?
#
loop_
_entity_poly.entity_id
_entity_poly.type
_entity_poly.pdbx_seq_one_letter_code
_entity_poly.pdbx_strand_id
1 'polypeptide(L)'
;MRKPGREVAKRDAASLVAPLDPSTIRRVEKLLQPVKGWLSPVALGLDHVPREGPVLLAGNHTIYGVLDVPMLALAVYEATGRVARGVGDHAHFAIPIWRDLLQSLGAFDGNRENCAAMLRAGEMLLIFPGGGREVMKRKGEFYKLLWKERIGFVRLAIETGASIVPFASVGVEHMFEVVGDADDLLRSPVGDLLRATGITRRSWFRKGELIPPITRGRGPASVPRLERQYFLFGEPIPTGSLAGRQDDAETCLAVRRSVQQRVESQIAMLLEVRSKDPDRYPVQRLLRKLASRLG
;
A
#
# COMPACT_ATOMS: atom_id res chain seq x y z
N MET A 1 -31.33 -25.25 8.41
CA MET A 1 -29.99 -25.86 8.25
C MET A 1 -29.02 -24.82 7.70
N ARG A 2 -28.10 -24.29 8.53
CA ARG A 2 -26.99 -23.45 8.06
C ARG A 2 -25.99 -24.34 7.32
N LYS A 3 -25.62 -23.99 6.08
CA LYS A 3 -24.48 -24.63 5.41
C LYS A 3 -23.21 -24.35 6.25
N PRO A 4 -22.36 -25.35 6.50
CA PRO A 4 -21.09 -25.13 7.18
C PRO A 4 -20.23 -24.22 6.30
N GLY A 5 -19.75 -23.11 6.88
CA GLY A 5 -18.78 -22.25 6.24
C GLY A 5 -17.53 -23.07 5.94
N ARG A 6 -17.12 -23.10 4.67
CA ARG A 6 -15.87 -23.74 4.26
C ARG A 6 -14.74 -22.99 4.94
N GLU A 7 -14.13 -23.61 5.95
CA GLU A 7 -13.01 -23.04 6.69
C GLU A 7 -11.87 -22.77 5.70
N VAL A 8 -11.45 -21.50 5.61
CA VAL A 8 -10.32 -21.12 4.76
C VAL A 8 -9.09 -21.77 5.38
N ALA A 9 -8.52 -22.76 4.69
CA ALA A 9 -7.33 -23.46 5.15
C ALA A 9 -6.24 -22.43 5.47
N LYS A 10 -5.89 -22.31 6.75
CA LYS A 10 -4.74 -21.53 7.19
C LYS A 10 -3.52 -22.13 6.51
N ARG A 11 -2.77 -21.33 5.74
CA ARG A 11 -1.43 -21.73 5.33
C ARG A 11 -0.61 -21.95 6.61
N ASP A 12 0.09 -23.07 6.68
CA ASP A 12 1.04 -23.29 7.76
C ASP A 12 2.17 -22.24 7.69
N ALA A 13 2.84 -21.98 8.82
CA ALA A 13 3.89 -20.98 8.87
C ALA A 13 5.04 -21.28 7.89
N ALA A 14 5.29 -22.56 7.60
CA ALA A 14 6.33 -23.03 6.69
C ALA A 14 6.06 -22.63 5.23
N SER A 15 4.82 -22.79 4.75
CA SER A 15 4.42 -22.39 3.39
C SER A 15 4.32 -20.87 3.22
N LEU A 16 4.18 -20.12 4.31
CA LEU A 16 4.16 -18.66 4.29
C LEU A 16 5.56 -18.07 4.00
N VAL A 17 6.58 -18.59 4.70
CA VAL A 17 7.98 -18.13 4.57
C VAL A 17 8.74 -18.79 3.42
N ALA A 18 8.11 -19.74 2.72
CA ALA A 18 8.70 -20.35 1.55
C ALA A 18 9.08 -19.29 0.50
N PRO A 19 10.27 -19.40 -0.14
CA PRO A 19 10.65 -18.51 -1.21
C PRO A 19 9.60 -18.50 -2.33
N LEU A 20 9.32 -17.32 -2.85
CA LEU A 20 8.45 -17.19 -4.03
C LEU A 20 9.16 -17.80 -5.24
N ASP A 21 8.40 -18.53 -6.05
CA ASP A 21 8.92 -19.14 -7.27
C ASP A 21 9.48 -18.07 -8.23
N PRO A 22 10.78 -18.12 -8.58
CA PRO A 22 11.39 -17.17 -9.51
C PRO A 22 10.70 -17.10 -10.87
N SER A 23 10.09 -18.20 -11.33
CA SER A 23 9.36 -18.21 -12.60
C SER A 23 8.09 -17.36 -12.52
N THR A 24 7.39 -17.42 -11.38
CA THR A 24 6.23 -16.59 -11.08
C THR A 24 6.61 -15.12 -10.99
N ILE A 25 7.71 -14.77 -10.30
CA ILE A 25 8.20 -13.39 -10.20
C ILE A 25 8.48 -12.81 -11.60
N ARG A 26 9.24 -13.53 -12.44
CA ARG A 26 9.54 -13.09 -13.82
C ARG A 26 8.28 -12.92 -14.67
N ARG A 27 7.26 -13.75 -14.46
CA ARG A 27 5.99 -13.62 -15.17
C ARG A 27 5.25 -12.36 -14.74
N VAL A 28 5.18 -12.09 -13.43
CA VAL A 28 4.57 -10.88 -12.88
C VAL A 28 5.29 -9.64 -13.40
N GLU A 29 6.63 -9.62 -13.35
CA GLU A 29 7.45 -8.54 -13.89
C GLU A 29 7.11 -8.24 -15.36
N LYS A 30 7.09 -9.27 -16.22
CA LYS A 30 6.73 -9.13 -17.64
C LYS A 30 5.32 -8.58 -17.84
N LEU A 31 4.34 -9.06 -17.06
CA LEU A 31 2.96 -8.60 -17.11
C LEU A 31 2.83 -7.13 -16.69
N LEU A 32 3.69 -6.66 -15.79
CA LEU A 32 3.69 -5.28 -15.32
C LEU A 32 4.42 -4.31 -16.26
N GLN A 33 5.27 -4.77 -17.20
CA GLN A 33 6.03 -3.90 -18.09
C GLN A 33 5.17 -2.91 -18.90
N PRO A 34 4.03 -3.29 -19.50
CA PRO A 34 3.16 -2.33 -20.20
C PRO A 34 2.61 -1.25 -19.26
N VAL A 35 2.19 -1.64 -18.06
CA VAL A 35 1.71 -0.72 -17.02
C VAL A 35 2.84 0.22 -16.57
N LYS A 36 4.05 -0.31 -16.37
CA LYS A 36 5.26 0.45 -16.07
C LYS A 36 5.56 1.46 -17.18
N GLY A 37 5.39 1.11 -18.45
CA GLY A 37 5.57 2.05 -19.56
C GLY A 37 4.59 3.22 -19.54
N TRP A 38 3.32 2.95 -19.19
CA TRP A 38 2.29 3.99 -19.08
C TRP A 38 2.47 4.87 -17.85
N LEU A 39 2.74 4.27 -16.69
CA LEU A 39 2.91 4.97 -15.41
C LEU A 39 4.31 5.54 -15.22
N SER A 40 5.30 5.08 -15.99
CA SER A 40 6.71 5.53 -16.00
C SER A 40 7.23 5.86 -14.59
N PRO A 41 7.12 4.96 -13.61
CA PRO A 41 7.36 5.30 -12.21
C PRO A 41 8.78 5.81 -11.99
N VAL A 42 8.93 6.82 -11.13
CA VAL A 42 10.22 7.32 -10.63
C VAL A 42 10.32 6.94 -9.16
N ALA A 43 11.38 6.24 -8.79
CA ALA A 43 11.64 5.84 -7.41
C ALA A 43 12.99 6.39 -6.96
N LEU A 44 12.96 7.19 -5.90
CA LEU A 44 14.11 7.87 -5.30
C LEU A 44 14.45 7.23 -3.95
N GLY A 45 15.74 7.22 -3.59
CA GLY A 45 16.21 6.70 -2.28
C GLY A 45 16.12 5.18 -2.13
N LEU A 46 16.03 4.43 -3.23
CA LEU A 46 15.98 2.96 -3.22
C LEU A 46 17.26 2.34 -2.64
N ASP A 47 18.38 3.06 -2.67
CA ASP A 47 19.64 2.74 -2.03
C ASP A 47 19.54 2.66 -0.49
N HIS A 48 18.56 3.34 0.12
CA HIS A 48 18.28 3.22 1.55
C HIS A 48 17.60 1.88 1.91
N VAL A 49 17.06 1.13 0.95
CA VAL A 49 16.32 -0.10 1.22
C VAL A 49 17.29 -1.26 1.50
N PRO A 50 17.31 -1.86 2.70
CA PRO A 50 18.25 -2.92 3.01
C PRO A 50 18.06 -4.16 2.12
N ARG A 51 19.17 -4.73 1.64
CA ARG A 51 19.19 -5.94 0.79
C ARG A 51 19.11 -7.24 1.57
N GLU A 52 19.22 -7.17 2.90
CA GLU A 52 19.20 -8.33 3.78
C GLU A 52 18.50 -7.98 5.09
N GLY A 53 18.18 -9.00 5.89
CA GLY A 53 17.58 -8.86 7.21
C GLY A 53 16.11 -8.39 7.20
N PRO A 54 15.47 -8.38 8.38
CA PRO A 54 14.07 -7.97 8.52
C PRO A 54 13.87 -6.50 8.16
N VAL A 55 12.97 -6.24 7.22
CA VAL A 55 12.64 -4.88 6.76
C VAL A 55 11.15 -4.67 6.78
N LEU A 56 10.72 -3.50 7.26
CA LEU A 56 9.34 -3.07 7.22
C LEU A 56 9.26 -1.75 6.43
N LEU A 57 8.76 -1.81 5.21
CA LEU A 57 8.44 -0.64 4.40
C LEU A 57 7.10 -0.08 4.89
N ALA A 58 7.09 1.14 5.42
CA ALA A 58 5.88 1.80 5.93
C ALA A 58 5.62 3.13 5.24
N GLY A 59 4.42 3.31 4.67
CA GLY A 59 4.10 4.49 3.89
C GLY A 59 2.60 4.73 3.69
N ASN A 60 2.28 5.74 2.88
CA ASN A 60 0.90 6.03 2.50
C ASN A 60 0.39 5.04 1.45
N HIS A 61 -0.89 4.70 1.55
CA HIS A 61 -1.60 4.01 0.49
C HIS A 61 -2.41 5.00 -0.35
N THR A 62 -2.37 4.86 -1.67
CA THR A 62 -3.17 5.67 -2.59
C THR A 62 -4.51 5.01 -2.86
N ILE A 63 -5.43 5.77 -3.48
CA ILE A 63 -6.80 5.32 -3.76
C ILE A 63 -6.84 3.97 -4.47
N TYR A 64 -7.73 3.08 -4.00
CA TYR A 64 -7.92 1.68 -4.43
C TYR A 64 -6.76 0.72 -4.24
N GLY A 65 -5.51 1.20 -4.16
CA GLY A 65 -4.34 0.36 -3.89
C GLY A 65 -3.89 -0.56 -5.02
N VAL A 66 -4.48 -0.42 -6.21
CA VAL A 66 -4.27 -1.35 -7.34
C VAL A 66 -3.22 -0.88 -8.34
N LEU A 67 -2.90 0.42 -8.36
CA LEU A 67 -1.87 0.97 -9.25
C LEU A 67 -0.55 1.19 -8.53
N ASP A 68 -0.59 1.60 -7.25
CA ASP A 68 0.61 1.95 -6.51
C ASP A 68 1.41 0.75 -6.03
N VAL A 69 0.75 -0.25 -5.43
CA VAL A 69 1.41 -1.42 -4.85
C VAL A 69 2.23 -2.20 -5.90
N PRO A 70 1.71 -2.53 -7.10
CA PRO A 70 2.49 -3.29 -8.08
C PRO A 70 3.71 -2.51 -8.58
N MET A 71 3.59 -1.20 -8.81
CA MET A 71 4.71 -0.38 -9.28
C MET A 71 5.78 -0.17 -8.19
N LEU A 72 5.34 -0.01 -6.93
CA LEU A 72 6.25 0.06 -5.79
C LEU A 72 7.02 -1.25 -5.62
N ALA A 73 6.29 -2.38 -5.59
CA ALA A 73 6.89 -3.70 -5.41
C ALA A 73 7.87 -4.02 -6.54
N LEU A 74 7.54 -3.66 -7.79
CA LEU A 74 8.44 -3.82 -8.93
C LEU A 74 9.70 -2.96 -8.79
N ALA A 75 9.57 -1.68 -8.41
CA ALA A 75 10.73 -0.80 -8.22
C ALA A 75 11.67 -1.30 -7.11
N VAL A 76 11.12 -1.80 -6.00
CA VAL A 76 11.89 -2.41 -4.91
C VAL A 76 12.58 -3.69 -5.38
N TYR A 77 11.89 -4.55 -6.11
CA TYR A 77 12.45 -5.78 -6.65
C TYR A 77 13.60 -5.52 -7.61
N GLU A 78 13.43 -4.60 -8.56
CA GLU A 78 14.47 -4.23 -9.53
C GLU A 78 15.73 -3.67 -8.86
N ALA A 79 15.58 -2.92 -7.76
CA ALA A 79 16.71 -2.32 -7.06
C ALA A 79 17.44 -3.29 -6.11
N THR A 80 16.68 -4.15 -5.42
CA THR A 80 17.20 -4.94 -4.29
C THR A 80 17.27 -6.45 -4.57
N GLY A 81 16.55 -6.94 -5.57
CA GLY A 81 16.30 -8.37 -5.80
C GLY A 81 15.30 -9.00 -4.81
N ARG A 82 14.78 -8.24 -3.85
CA ARG A 82 13.84 -8.72 -2.83
C ARG A 82 12.40 -8.41 -3.22
N VAL A 83 11.49 -9.33 -2.91
CA VAL A 83 10.05 -9.07 -3.06
C VAL A 83 9.52 -8.40 -1.80
N ALA A 84 8.89 -7.24 -1.95
CA ALA A 84 8.17 -6.59 -0.87
C ALA A 84 6.84 -7.32 -0.62
N ARG A 85 6.74 -8.06 0.49
CA ARG A 85 5.59 -8.92 0.82
C ARG A 85 4.46 -8.07 1.39
N GLY A 86 3.38 -7.92 0.61
CA GLY A 86 2.22 -7.11 0.98
C GLY A 86 1.45 -7.68 2.17
N VAL A 87 1.28 -6.88 3.22
CA VAL A 87 0.46 -7.20 4.40
C VAL A 87 -1.00 -6.87 4.08
N GLY A 88 -1.81 -7.89 3.78
CA GLY A 88 -3.20 -7.71 3.34
C GLY A 88 -4.23 -7.80 4.48
N ASP A 89 -5.35 -7.08 4.34
CA ASP A 89 -6.52 -7.25 5.21
C ASP A 89 -7.18 -8.63 4.98
N HIS A 90 -7.60 -9.29 6.05
CA HIS A 90 -8.21 -10.62 6.01
C HIS A 90 -9.37 -10.74 5.01
N ALA A 91 -10.12 -9.65 4.78
CA ALA A 91 -11.22 -9.63 3.82
C ALA A 91 -10.79 -10.00 2.39
N HIS A 92 -9.56 -9.70 1.99
CA HIS A 92 -9.06 -10.08 0.67
C HIS A 92 -8.95 -11.59 0.50
N PHE A 93 -8.57 -12.31 1.56
CA PHE A 93 -8.30 -13.74 1.52
C PHE A 93 -9.59 -14.59 1.59
N ALA A 94 -10.74 -13.96 1.80
CA ALA A 94 -12.06 -14.58 1.69
C ALA A 94 -12.56 -14.70 0.23
N ILE A 95 -11.93 -14.03 -0.74
CA ILE A 95 -12.35 -14.00 -2.15
C ILE A 95 -11.39 -14.89 -2.97
N PRO A 96 -11.78 -16.10 -3.42
CA PRO A 96 -10.82 -17.09 -3.92
C PRO A 96 -9.89 -16.63 -5.06
N ILE A 97 -10.45 -16.07 -6.14
CA ILE A 97 -9.65 -15.64 -7.30
C ILE A 97 -8.74 -14.45 -6.96
N TRP A 98 -9.27 -13.50 -6.18
CA TRP A 98 -8.52 -12.32 -5.74
C TRP A 98 -7.41 -12.69 -4.75
N ARG A 99 -7.69 -13.61 -3.83
CA ARG A 99 -6.73 -14.20 -2.90
C ARG A 99 -5.58 -14.83 -3.65
N ASP A 100 -5.87 -15.70 -4.62
CA ASP A 100 -4.85 -16.45 -5.34
C ASP A 100 -3.95 -15.50 -6.14
N LEU A 101 -4.52 -14.44 -6.73
CA LEU A 101 -3.77 -13.37 -7.36
C LEU A 101 -2.84 -12.66 -6.36
N LEU A 102 -3.36 -12.17 -5.23
CA LEU A 102 -2.56 -11.49 -4.21
C LEU A 102 -1.43 -12.38 -3.68
N GLN A 103 -1.72 -13.66 -3.43
CA GLN A 103 -0.71 -14.63 -2.97
C GLN A 103 0.37 -14.88 -4.04
N SER A 104 0.01 -14.92 -5.33
CA SER A 104 0.99 -15.03 -6.42
C SER A 104 1.90 -13.81 -6.53
N LEU A 105 1.43 -12.64 -6.07
CA LEU A 105 2.19 -11.40 -5.95
C LEU A 105 2.98 -11.32 -4.62
N GLY A 106 2.94 -12.36 -3.79
CA GLY A 106 3.67 -12.43 -2.52
C GLY A 106 2.96 -11.82 -1.32
N ALA A 107 1.71 -11.35 -1.48
CA ALA A 107 0.91 -10.83 -0.37
C ALA A 107 0.32 -11.95 0.49
N PHE A 108 0.08 -11.66 1.76
CA PHE A 108 -0.38 -12.64 2.75
C PHE A 108 -1.31 -12.02 3.80
N ASP A 109 -2.02 -12.87 4.54
CA ASP A 109 -2.94 -12.43 5.60
C ASP A 109 -2.14 -11.81 6.76
N GLY A 110 -2.38 -10.52 6.99
CA GLY A 110 -1.58 -9.65 7.86
C GLY A 110 -1.81 -9.79 9.36
N ASN A 111 -2.15 -10.98 9.86
CA ASN A 111 -2.18 -11.20 11.31
C ASN A 111 -0.78 -11.07 11.94
N ARG A 112 -0.74 -10.81 13.25
CA ARG A 112 0.51 -10.49 13.96
C ARG A 112 1.49 -11.65 13.88
N GLU A 113 0.99 -12.87 14.04
CA GLU A 113 1.77 -14.10 14.08
C GLU A 113 2.49 -14.32 12.74
N ASN A 114 1.77 -14.17 11.62
CA ASN A 114 2.31 -14.26 10.26
C ASN A 114 3.36 -13.18 10.00
N CYS A 115 3.07 -11.93 10.32
CA CYS A 115 4.01 -10.83 10.13
C CYS A 115 5.29 -11.05 10.93
N ALA A 116 5.18 -11.49 12.19
CA ALA A 116 6.34 -11.74 13.04
C ALA A 116 7.16 -12.95 12.55
N ALA A 117 6.51 -14.01 12.06
CA ALA A 117 7.20 -15.16 11.45
C ALA A 117 7.98 -14.75 10.19
N MET A 118 7.37 -13.96 9.31
CA MET A 118 8.00 -13.44 8.09
C MET A 118 9.22 -12.56 8.42
N LEU A 119 9.07 -11.60 9.33
CA LEU A 119 10.18 -10.75 9.74
C LEU A 119 11.31 -11.57 10.41
N ARG A 120 10.98 -12.52 11.29
CA ARG A 120 12.00 -13.43 11.88
C ARG A 120 12.73 -14.27 10.83
N ALA A 121 12.10 -14.57 9.70
CA ALA A 121 12.74 -15.22 8.55
C ALA A 121 13.59 -14.27 7.68
N GLY A 122 13.69 -12.98 8.04
CA GLY A 122 14.46 -11.99 7.29
C GLY A 122 13.73 -11.43 6.06
N GLU A 123 12.41 -11.60 5.96
CA GLU A 123 11.63 -11.08 4.83
C GLU A 123 11.44 -9.55 4.89
N MET A 124 11.07 -8.98 3.75
CA MET A 124 10.71 -7.57 3.62
C MET A 124 9.18 -7.44 3.56
N LEU A 125 8.60 -6.75 4.53
CA LEU A 125 7.16 -6.50 4.56
C LEU A 125 6.81 -5.12 4.02
N LEU A 126 5.74 -5.04 3.23
CA LEU A 126 5.12 -3.80 2.78
C LEU A 126 3.82 -3.58 3.57
N ILE A 127 3.77 -2.50 4.34
CA ILE A 127 2.60 -2.18 5.17
C ILE A 127 2.15 -0.74 5.00
N PHE A 128 0.84 -0.57 5.04
CA PHE A 128 0.15 0.72 5.04
C PHE A 128 -0.54 0.88 6.40
N PRO A 129 0.02 1.66 7.35
CA PRO A 129 -0.52 1.69 8.70
C PRO A 129 -1.99 2.16 8.79
N GLY A 130 -2.45 3.03 7.88
CA GLY A 130 -3.86 3.42 7.78
C GLY A 130 -4.76 2.36 7.13
N GLY A 131 -4.19 1.31 6.53
CA GLY A 131 -4.87 0.11 6.03
C GLY A 131 -5.98 0.43 5.03
N GLY A 132 -7.03 -0.39 5.02
CA GLY A 132 -8.14 -0.25 4.05
C GLY A 132 -8.81 1.14 4.01
N ARG A 133 -8.74 1.93 5.08
CA ARG A 133 -9.32 3.28 5.08
C ARG A 133 -8.54 4.26 4.19
N GLU A 134 -7.24 4.05 3.98
CA GLU A 134 -6.44 4.90 3.11
C GLU A 134 -6.72 4.66 1.63
N VAL A 135 -7.12 3.45 1.22
CA VAL A 135 -7.52 3.20 -0.17
C VAL A 135 -8.95 3.68 -0.46
N MET A 136 -9.80 3.76 0.55
CA MET A 136 -11.18 4.27 0.45
C MET A 136 -11.21 5.77 0.73
N LYS A 137 -10.51 6.54 -0.10
CA LYS A 137 -10.38 8.00 0.03
C LYS A 137 -11.73 8.69 -0.08
N ARG A 138 -11.92 9.73 0.73
CA ARG A 138 -13.03 10.68 0.62
C ARG A 138 -12.60 11.94 -0.10
N LYS A 139 -13.57 12.79 -0.44
CA LYS A 139 -13.31 14.12 -1.00
C LYS A 139 -12.33 14.90 -0.12
N GLY A 140 -11.29 15.45 -0.74
CA GLY A 140 -10.28 16.27 -0.05
C GLY A 140 -9.31 15.49 0.86
N GLU A 141 -9.19 14.17 0.70
CA GLU A 141 -8.25 13.33 1.48
C GLU A 141 -6.94 12.99 0.75
N PHE A 142 -6.61 13.78 -0.27
CA PHE A 142 -5.39 13.60 -1.05
C PHE A 142 -4.17 13.43 -0.15
N TYR A 143 -3.54 12.26 -0.23
CA TYR A 143 -2.34 11.88 0.51
C TYR A 143 -2.40 12.02 2.05
N LYS A 144 -3.59 12.17 2.63
CA LYS A 144 -3.74 12.18 4.10
C LYS A 144 -3.41 10.81 4.68
N LEU A 145 -2.57 10.79 5.71
CA LEU A 145 -2.25 9.60 6.49
C LEU A 145 -3.35 9.33 7.52
N LEU A 146 -4.04 8.19 7.41
CA LEU A 146 -5.19 7.85 8.26
C LEU A 146 -4.85 6.78 9.29
N TRP A 147 -3.71 6.97 9.98
CA TRP A 147 -3.09 5.96 10.84
C TRP A 147 -3.75 5.81 12.22
N LYS A 148 -4.54 6.80 12.66
CA LYS A 148 -5.23 6.81 13.98
C LYS A 148 -4.23 6.65 15.12
N GLU A 149 -4.39 5.64 15.99
CA GLU A 149 -3.45 5.25 17.06
C GLU A 149 -2.79 3.89 16.79
N ARG A 150 -2.67 3.49 15.52
CA ARG A 150 -2.18 2.16 15.15
C ARG A 150 -0.65 2.10 15.28
N ILE A 151 -0.19 1.39 16.30
CA ILE A 151 1.25 1.16 16.59
C ILE A 151 1.71 -0.27 16.30
N GLY A 152 0.84 -1.15 15.79
CA GLY A 152 1.14 -2.58 15.62
C GLY A 152 2.36 -2.86 14.75
N PHE A 153 2.59 -2.08 13.69
CA PHE A 153 3.77 -2.23 12.83
C PHE A 153 5.07 -1.87 13.56
N VAL A 154 5.05 -0.88 14.45
CA VAL A 154 6.19 -0.53 15.30
C VAL A 154 6.46 -1.61 16.33
N ARG A 155 5.41 -2.16 16.94
CA ARG A 155 5.55 -3.29 17.87
C ARG A 155 6.23 -4.47 17.20
N LEU A 156 5.80 -4.82 15.99
CA LEU A 156 6.42 -5.87 15.17
C LEU A 156 7.87 -5.55 14.86
N ALA A 157 8.17 -4.32 14.45
CA ALA A 157 9.54 -3.91 14.14
C ALA A 157 10.47 -3.98 15.36
N ILE A 158 10.00 -3.58 16.55
CA ILE A 158 10.77 -3.69 17.79
C ILE A 158 10.94 -5.16 18.21
N GLU A 159 9.85 -5.94 18.18
CA GLU A 159 9.84 -7.35 18.57
C GLU A 159 10.80 -8.20 17.72
N THR A 160 10.94 -7.86 16.44
CA THR A 160 11.71 -8.65 15.46
C THR A 160 13.06 -8.02 15.07
N GLY A 161 13.36 -6.83 15.59
CA GLY A 161 14.54 -6.06 15.19
C GLY A 161 14.48 -5.53 13.75
N ALA A 162 13.31 -5.50 13.11
CA ALA A 162 13.15 -5.02 11.75
C ALA A 162 13.43 -3.52 11.63
N SER A 163 14.23 -3.13 10.64
CA SER A 163 14.40 -1.72 10.31
C SER A 163 13.16 -1.20 9.59
N ILE A 164 12.63 -0.06 10.04
CA ILE A 164 11.48 0.59 9.40
C ILE A 164 12.00 1.54 8.33
N VAL A 165 11.65 1.31 7.07
CA VAL A 165 11.96 2.23 5.96
C VAL A 165 10.70 3.03 5.64
N PRO A 166 10.66 4.33 5.98
CA PRO A 166 9.54 5.18 5.62
C PRO A 166 9.55 5.43 4.11
N PHE A 167 8.39 5.32 3.45
CA PHE A 167 8.26 5.69 2.04
C PHE A 167 7.00 6.51 1.77
N ALA A 168 7.05 7.30 0.69
CA ALA A 168 5.88 7.98 0.14
C ALA A 168 5.58 7.53 -1.29
N SER A 169 4.30 7.58 -1.66
CA SER A 169 3.77 7.30 -3.00
C SER A 169 2.86 8.45 -3.45
N VAL A 170 3.18 9.07 -4.59
CA VAL A 170 2.46 10.21 -5.17
C VAL A 170 2.15 9.95 -6.65
N GLY A 171 1.08 10.56 -7.16
CA GLY A 171 0.63 10.45 -8.56
C GLY A 171 -0.75 9.80 -8.69
N VAL A 172 -0.91 8.56 -8.24
CA VAL A 172 -2.14 7.74 -8.45
C VAL A 172 -3.42 8.47 -8.04
N GLU A 173 -3.43 9.11 -6.86
CA GLU A 173 -4.65 9.79 -6.39
C GLU A 173 -5.14 10.88 -7.35
N HIS A 174 -4.26 11.57 -8.08
CA HIS A 174 -4.65 12.61 -9.04
C HIS A 174 -5.15 12.07 -10.38
N MET A 175 -4.98 10.78 -10.64
CA MET A 175 -5.58 10.13 -11.81
C MET A 175 -7.10 10.09 -11.68
N PHE A 176 -7.60 10.21 -10.45
CA PHE A 176 -9.00 10.13 -10.09
C PHE A 176 -9.46 11.42 -9.40
N GLU A 177 -10.75 11.67 -9.48
CA GLU A 177 -11.45 12.66 -8.67
C GLU A 177 -12.58 11.93 -7.97
N VAL A 178 -12.63 12.03 -6.64
CA VAL A 178 -13.70 11.44 -5.84
C VAL A 178 -14.94 12.31 -5.98
N VAL A 179 -15.99 11.76 -6.61
CA VAL A 179 -17.27 12.46 -6.83
C VAL A 179 -18.37 11.99 -5.89
N GLY A 180 -18.23 10.78 -5.35
CA GLY A 180 -19.07 10.23 -4.29
C GLY A 180 -18.23 9.39 -3.34
N ASP A 181 -18.51 9.46 -2.05
CA ASP A 181 -17.82 8.67 -1.04
C ASP A 181 -18.76 8.17 0.06
N ALA A 182 -18.16 7.54 1.08
CA ALA A 182 -18.88 6.97 2.21
C ALA A 182 -19.74 8.01 2.96
N ASP A 183 -19.30 9.27 3.05
CA ASP A 183 -20.06 10.31 3.76
C ASP A 183 -21.30 10.72 2.96
N ASP A 184 -21.20 10.79 1.63
CA ASP A 184 -22.36 11.05 0.76
C ASP A 184 -23.40 9.93 0.90
N LEU A 185 -22.96 8.67 0.86
CA LEU A 185 -23.85 7.52 1.02
C LEU A 185 -24.51 7.52 2.40
N LEU A 186 -23.75 7.75 3.46
CA LEU A 186 -24.28 7.77 4.83
C LEU A 186 -25.21 8.96 5.09
N ARG A 187 -25.12 10.06 4.34
CA ARG A 187 -26.04 11.20 4.42
C ARG A 187 -27.27 11.08 3.50
N SER A 188 -27.33 10.05 2.66
CA SER A 188 -28.44 9.81 1.74
C SER A 188 -29.61 9.05 2.40
N PRO A 189 -30.80 9.00 1.75
CA PRO A 189 -31.92 8.15 2.20
C PRO A 189 -31.55 6.67 2.29
N VAL A 190 -30.61 6.19 1.46
CA VAL A 190 -30.08 4.83 1.56
C VAL A 190 -29.30 4.67 2.87
N GLY A 191 -28.52 5.68 3.26
CA GLY A 191 -27.84 5.73 4.55
C GLY A 191 -28.80 5.67 5.75
N ASP A 192 -29.95 6.35 5.67
CA ASP A 192 -31.01 6.27 6.68
C ASP A 192 -31.61 4.87 6.79
N LEU A 193 -31.90 4.24 5.64
CA LEU A 193 -32.37 2.86 5.59
C LEU A 193 -31.35 1.89 6.20
N LEU A 194 -30.07 2.03 5.84
CA LEU A 194 -28.99 1.22 6.42
C LEU A 194 -28.93 1.39 7.94
N ARG A 195 -29.07 2.62 8.46
CA ARG A 195 -29.15 2.86 9.91
C ARG A 195 -30.36 2.17 10.54
N ALA A 196 -31.54 2.27 9.92
CA ALA A 196 -32.78 1.66 10.42
C ALA A 196 -32.68 0.13 10.50
N THR A 197 -31.98 -0.50 9.56
CA THR A 197 -31.75 -1.97 9.57
C THR A 197 -30.76 -2.43 10.65
N GLY A 198 -30.07 -1.50 11.32
CA GLY A 198 -29.01 -1.79 12.29
C GLY A 198 -27.70 -2.30 11.67
N ILE A 199 -27.60 -2.42 10.33
CA ILE A 199 -26.40 -2.93 9.66
C ILE A 199 -25.17 -2.07 9.95
N THR A 200 -25.35 -0.75 10.11
CA THR A 200 -24.28 0.21 10.41
C THR A 200 -23.63 0.00 11.79
N ARG A 201 -24.32 -0.71 12.70
CA ARG A 201 -23.80 -1.08 14.03
C ARG A 201 -22.99 -2.38 14.02
N ARG A 202 -23.01 -3.14 12.92
CA ARG A 202 -22.27 -4.40 12.84
C ARG A 202 -20.77 -4.14 12.72
N SER A 203 -19.96 -4.92 13.44
CA SER A 203 -18.50 -4.76 13.48
C SER A 203 -17.84 -4.82 12.09
N TRP A 204 -18.29 -5.72 11.23
CA TRP A 204 -17.79 -5.87 9.85
C TRP A 204 -18.10 -4.67 8.95
N PHE A 205 -19.09 -3.82 9.29
CA PHE A 205 -19.39 -2.61 8.54
C PHE A 205 -18.33 -1.50 8.77
N ARG A 206 -17.51 -1.61 9.83
CA ARG A 206 -16.38 -0.71 10.13
C ARG A 206 -16.72 0.78 9.97
N LYS A 207 -17.93 1.19 10.39
CA LYS A 207 -18.43 2.57 10.26
C LYS A 207 -18.34 3.15 8.82
N GLY A 208 -18.42 2.29 7.81
CA GLY A 208 -18.29 2.67 6.40
C GLY A 208 -16.86 2.95 5.93
N GLU A 209 -15.83 2.65 6.73
CA GLU A 209 -14.43 2.89 6.38
C GLU A 209 -13.94 2.10 5.17
N LEU A 210 -14.68 1.04 4.78
CA LEU A 210 -14.38 0.20 3.62
C LEU A 210 -15.31 0.43 2.43
N ILE A 211 -16.17 1.44 2.49
CA ILE A 211 -17.06 1.77 1.37
C ILE A 211 -16.22 2.44 0.28
N PRO A 212 -16.12 1.85 -0.92
CA PRO A 212 -15.28 2.40 -1.96
C PRO A 212 -15.84 3.73 -2.48
N PRO A 213 -14.97 4.72 -2.75
CA PRO A 213 -15.41 5.95 -3.39
C PRO A 213 -15.81 5.68 -4.84
N ILE A 214 -16.78 6.47 -5.31
CA ILE A 214 -17.09 6.65 -6.72
C ILE A 214 -16.15 7.72 -7.25
N THR A 215 -15.37 7.37 -8.28
CA THR A 215 -14.41 8.27 -8.89
C THR A 215 -14.72 8.52 -10.35
N ARG A 216 -14.31 9.68 -10.84
CA ARG A 216 -14.17 9.95 -12.26
C ARG A 216 -12.71 10.22 -12.61
N GLY A 217 -12.30 9.94 -13.84
CA GLY A 217 -11.00 10.34 -14.36
C GLY A 217 -11.16 11.00 -15.72
N ARG A 218 -11.11 10.23 -16.80
CA ARG A 218 -11.40 10.70 -18.16
C ARG A 218 -12.91 10.67 -18.41
N GLY A 219 -13.53 11.85 -18.43
CA GLY A 219 -14.98 11.98 -18.59
C GLY A 219 -15.75 11.49 -17.34
N PRO A 220 -16.99 11.00 -17.49
CA PRO A 220 -17.81 10.55 -16.35
C PRO A 220 -17.40 9.18 -15.80
N ALA A 221 -16.52 8.44 -16.48
CA ALA A 221 -16.09 7.10 -16.08
C ALA A 221 -14.87 7.15 -15.14
N SER A 222 -14.68 6.09 -14.35
CA SER A 222 -13.50 5.89 -13.47
C SER A 222 -12.23 5.48 -14.25
N VAL A 223 -12.12 5.88 -15.51
CA VAL A 223 -10.91 5.62 -16.33
C VAL A 223 -9.81 6.58 -15.89
N PRO A 224 -8.63 6.11 -15.45
CA PRO A 224 -7.60 6.97 -14.87
C PRO A 224 -7.08 8.02 -15.87
N ARG A 225 -6.90 9.26 -15.39
CA ARG A 225 -6.13 10.30 -16.07
C ARG A 225 -4.64 10.01 -15.89
N LEU A 226 -4.12 9.12 -16.73
CA LEU A 226 -2.75 8.62 -16.60
C LEU A 226 -1.72 9.74 -16.48
N GLU A 227 -0.93 9.65 -15.42
CA GLU A 227 0.25 10.45 -15.16
C GLU A 227 1.33 9.57 -14.55
N ARG A 228 2.53 10.13 -14.41
CA ARG A 228 3.64 9.45 -13.78
C ARG A 228 3.39 9.19 -12.30
N GLN A 229 3.87 8.05 -11.82
CA GLN A 229 3.92 7.74 -10.39
C GLN A 229 5.31 8.03 -9.80
N TYR A 230 5.34 8.45 -8.53
CA TYR A 230 6.57 8.81 -7.83
C TYR A 230 6.64 8.09 -6.48
N PHE A 231 7.82 7.61 -6.14
CA PHE A 231 8.15 7.00 -4.87
C PHE A 231 9.39 7.63 -4.27
N LEU A 232 9.43 7.76 -2.95
CA LEU A 232 10.59 8.22 -2.21
C LEU A 232 10.75 7.35 -0.98
N PHE A 233 11.88 6.65 -0.90
CA PHE A 233 12.29 5.81 0.22
C PHE A 233 13.30 6.58 1.07
N GLY A 234 13.06 6.62 2.37
CA GLY A 234 13.89 7.38 3.32
C GLY A 234 14.86 6.48 4.05
N GLU A 235 15.75 7.11 4.82
CA GLU A 235 16.70 6.41 5.67
C GLU A 235 16.02 5.43 6.63
N PRO A 236 16.55 4.19 6.78
CA PRO A 236 16.02 3.21 7.70
C PRO A 236 16.04 3.73 9.15
N ILE A 237 14.98 3.42 9.89
CA ILE A 237 14.91 3.62 11.34
C ILE A 237 15.21 2.27 11.98
N PRO A 238 16.42 2.04 12.51
CA PRO A 238 16.74 0.81 13.21
C PRO A 238 15.97 0.75 14.54
N THR A 239 15.45 -0.42 14.87
CA THR A 239 14.69 -0.66 16.11
C THR A 239 15.45 -1.56 17.10
N GLY A 240 16.63 -2.06 16.73
CA GLY A 240 17.38 -3.02 17.55
C GLY A 240 17.73 -2.51 18.95
N SER A 241 18.02 -1.21 19.11
CA SER A 241 18.27 -0.58 20.41
C SER A 241 17.02 -0.48 21.31
N LEU A 242 15.84 -0.76 20.77
CA LEU A 242 14.56 -0.74 21.47
C LEU A 242 14.06 -2.14 21.83
N ALA A 243 14.86 -3.19 21.60
CA ALA A 243 14.48 -4.57 21.88
C ALA A 243 13.89 -4.73 23.29
N GLY A 244 12.76 -5.44 23.41
CA GLY A 244 12.01 -5.62 24.65
C GLY A 244 11.03 -4.48 24.99
N ARG A 245 11.02 -3.36 24.26
CA ARG A 245 10.11 -2.23 24.47
C ARG A 245 8.87 -2.24 23.56
N GLN A 246 8.54 -3.35 22.91
CA GLN A 246 7.38 -3.45 22.01
C GLN A 246 6.03 -3.22 22.72
N ASP A 247 5.97 -3.41 24.05
CA ASP A 247 4.76 -3.21 24.84
C ASP A 247 4.73 -1.83 25.52
N ASP A 248 5.81 -1.06 25.44
CA ASP A 248 5.86 0.34 25.88
C ASP A 248 5.16 1.24 24.83
N ALA A 249 3.95 1.67 25.19
CA ALA A 249 3.09 2.47 24.32
C ALA A 249 3.72 3.83 23.97
N GLU A 250 4.43 4.47 24.91
CA GLU A 250 5.02 5.79 24.67
C GLU A 250 6.17 5.68 23.67
N THR A 251 7.05 4.70 23.85
CA THR A 251 8.13 4.39 22.90
C THR A 251 7.56 4.06 21.52
N CYS A 252 6.55 3.19 21.45
CA CYS A 252 5.95 2.81 20.18
C CYS A 252 5.28 4.01 19.47
N LEU A 253 4.60 4.88 20.22
CA LEU A 253 4.00 6.10 19.68
C LEU A 253 5.06 7.11 19.22
N ALA A 254 6.18 7.23 19.92
CA ALA A 254 7.29 8.10 19.51
C ALA A 254 7.89 7.65 18.17
N VAL A 255 8.21 6.36 18.02
CA VAL A 255 8.72 5.80 16.76
C VAL A 255 7.69 5.95 15.66
N ARG A 256 6.42 5.61 15.92
CA ARG A 256 5.32 5.76 14.94
C ARG A 256 5.15 7.21 14.48
N ARG A 257 5.24 8.19 15.39
CA ARG A 257 5.19 9.63 15.04
C ARG A 257 6.37 10.02 14.16
N SER A 258 7.58 9.55 14.47
CA SER A 258 8.76 9.80 13.64
C SER A 258 8.60 9.24 12.22
N VAL A 259 8.12 8.00 12.09
CA VAL A 259 7.82 7.40 10.78
C VAL A 259 6.78 8.23 10.03
N GLN A 260 5.69 8.62 10.71
CA GLN A 260 4.62 9.41 10.11
C GLN A 260 5.12 10.77 9.58
N GLN A 261 5.90 11.50 10.37
CA GLN A 261 6.47 12.80 9.99
C GLN A 261 7.41 12.68 8.78
N ARG A 262 8.20 11.61 8.72
CA ARG A 262 9.06 11.34 7.55
C ARG A 262 8.21 11.09 6.31
N VAL A 263 7.17 10.26 6.39
CA VAL A 263 6.26 9.99 5.26
C VAL A 263 5.55 11.28 4.80
N GLU A 264 5.07 12.11 5.72
CA GLU A 264 4.45 13.41 5.39
C GLU A 264 5.43 14.34 4.67
N SER A 265 6.68 14.42 5.16
CA SER A 265 7.74 15.20 4.52
C SER A 265 8.08 14.67 3.13
N GLN A 266 8.14 13.35 2.97
CA GLN A 266 8.40 12.68 1.69
C GLN A 266 7.28 12.92 0.68
N ILE A 267 6.01 12.90 1.11
CA ILE A 267 4.87 13.28 0.27
C ILE A 267 5.04 14.71 -0.24
N ALA A 268 5.37 15.66 0.65
CA ALA A 268 5.57 17.05 0.26
C ALA A 268 6.70 17.21 -0.77
N MET A 269 7.83 16.54 -0.55
CA MET A 269 8.95 16.54 -1.51
C MET A 269 8.55 15.95 -2.87
N LEU A 270 7.83 14.82 -2.88
CA LEU A 270 7.38 14.21 -4.12
C LEU A 270 6.36 15.05 -4.89
N LEU A 271 5.48 15.78 -4.17
CA LEU A 271 4.55 16.72 -4.81
C LEU A 271 5.30 17.85 -5.52
N GLU A 272 6.41 18.31 -4.94
CA GLU A 272 7.28 19.32 -5.56
C GLU A 272 8.07 18.77 -6.75
N VAL A 273 8.63 17.55 -6.65
CA VAL A 273 9.25 16.87 -7.80
C VAL A 273 8.25 16.73 -8.95
N ARG A 274 7.04 16.29 -8.63
CA ARG A 274 5.96 16.11 -9.60
C ARG A 274 5.47 17.42 -10.22
N SER A 275 5.46 18.53 -9.49
CA SER A 275 5.01 19.82 -10.00
C SER A 275 5.94 20.34 -11.11
N LYS A 276 7.22 19.99 -11.02
CA LYS A 276 8.28 20.37 -11.96
C LYS A 276 8.57 19.33 -13.04
N ASP A 277 7.97 18.14 -12.98
CA ASP A 277 8.31 17.05 -13.89
C ASP A 277 7.81 17.32 -15.32
N PRO A 278 8.72 17.56 -16.28
CA PRO A 278 8.35 17.79 -17.67
C PRO A 278 7.75 16.53 -18.34
N ASP A 279 8.02 15.36 -17.80
CA ASP A 279 7.65 14.05 -18.32
C ASP A 279 6.50 13.42 -17.53
N ARG A 280 5.79 14.21 -16.75
CA ARG A 280 4.65 13.76 -15.94
C ARG A 280 3.59 13.06 -16.78
N TYR A 281 3.22 13.59 -17.94
CA TYR A 281 2.16 13.01 -18.78
C TYR A 281 2.71 12.18 -19.94
N PRO A 282 2.07 11.05 -20.31
CA PRO A 282 2.51 10.21 -21.44
C PRO A 282 2.68 10.97 -22.76
N VAL A 283 1.78 11.92 -23.05
CA VAL A 283 1.83 12.74 -24.27
C VAL A 283 3.09 13.61 -24.32
N GLN A 284 3.49 14.21 -23.19
CA GLN A 284 4.68 15.05 -23.12
C GLN A 284 5.95 14.22 -23.34
N ARG A 285 6.02 13.03 -22.75
CA ARG A 285 7.13 12.09 -22.96
C ARG A 285 7.27 11.69 -24.42
N LEU A 286 6.14 11.39 -25.08
CA LEU A 286 6.13 11.04 -26.50
C LEU A 286 6.64 12.19 -27.36
N LEU A 287 6.14 13.42 -27.14
CA LEU A 287 6.55 14.60 -27.87
C LEU A 287 8.05 14.88 -27.72
N ARG A 288 8.60 14.80 -26.50
CA ARG A 288 10.04 14.98 -26.27
C ARG A 288 10.88 13.91 -26.97
N LYS A 289 10.46 12.65 -26.91
CA LYS A 289 11.16 11.54 -27.57
C LYS A 289 11.16 11.69 -29.10
N LEU A 290 10.11 12.26 -29.68
CA LEU A 290 10.08 12.58 -31.12
C LEU A 290 10.99 13.76 -31.44
N ALA A 291 10.95 14.83 -30.64
CA ALA A 291 11.82 16.00 -30.82
C ALA A 291 13.31 15.64 -30.75
N SER A 292 13.71 14.78 -29.80
CA SER A 292 15.10 14.33 -29.64
C SER A 292 15.61 13.38 -30.74
N ARG A 293 14.74 12.94 -31.65
CA ARG A 293 15.10 12.09 -32.81
C ARG A 293 15.23 12.89 -34.10
N LEU A 294 14.74 14.13 -34.10
CA LEU A 294 14.71 15.03 -35.26
C LEU A 294 15.79 16.12 -35.20
N GLY A 295 16.47 16.27 -34.06
CA GLY A 295 17.68 17.10 -33.89
C GLY A 295 18.86 16.23 -33.51
#